data_AF-A0A949CIS9-F1
#
_entry.id   AF-A0A949CIS9-F1
#
_cell.length_a   1.000
_cell.length_b   1.000
_cell.length_c   1.000
_cell.angle_alpha   90.00
_cell.angle_beta   90.00
_cell.angle_gamma   90.00
#
_symmetry.space_group_name_H-M   'P 1'
#
loop_
_entity.id
_entity.type
_entity.pdbx_description
1 polymer ?
#
loop_
_entity_poly.entity_id
_entity_poly.type
_entity_poly.pdbx_seq_one_letter_code
_entity_poly.pdbx_strand_id
1 'polypeptide(L)'
;DYDWHPFGSPMKDAAWDYFGFNLPIAQPDPDPKVIPAVSVTYPAGMEKWFARNFDAKQAGWKSGVGSFGVKQDPISYPEWFGPSKRIPPKTVCESDVLLLRQTFNLPPLKAGYRYRIRVNGSVHANPGEGYSIFVNGKLLAESKAGVVAWRREGGKPRGGHIWDDFRDEFNLGPVTIAVSNFPMNNKKSDGLLPASRDALSVWIEEMQLPPLGE
;
A
#
# COMPACT_ATOMS: atom_id res chain seq x y z
N ASP A 1 -14.26 -15.43 16.32
CA ASP A 1 -13.70 -16.59 15.60
C ASP A 1 -13.69 -16.40 14.09
N TYR A 2 -14.79 -15.94 13.49
CA TYR A 2 -14.89 -15.66 12.04
C TYR A 2 -14.58 -14.21 11.64
N ASP A 3 -13.89 -13.45 12.49
CA ASP A 3 -13.46 -12.09 12.16
C ASP A 3 -12.02 -12.10 11.63
N TRP A 4 -11.62 -10.99 11.01
CA TRP A 4 -10.24 -10.79 10.58
C TRP A 4 -9.37 -10.37 11.76
N HIS A 5 -8.25 -11.06 11.94
CA HIS A 5 -7.27 -10.79 12.99
C HIS A 5 -5.87 -10.62 12.39
N PRO A 6 -4.99 -9.78 12.98
CA PRO A 6 -3.60 -9.67 12.54
C PRO A 6 -2.89 -11.03 12.55
N PHE A 7 -2.08 -11.31 11.52
CA PHE A 7 -1.31 -12.53 11.38
C PHE A 7 0.19 -12.26 11.31
N GLY A 8 0.96 -13.04 12.08
CA GLY A 8 2.41 -12.89 12.19
C GLY A 8 2.84 -11.77 13.14
N SER A 9 4.09 -11.31 12.98
CA SER A 9 4.66 -10.19 13.75
C SER A 9 3.84 -8.90 13.57
N PRO A 10 3.93 -7.92 14.51
CA PRO A 10 3.18 -6.67 14.42
C PRO A 10 3.70 -5.77 13.27
N MET A 11 3.32 -6.10 12.03
CA MET A 11 3.83 -5.46 10.81
C MET A 11 3.53 -3.98 10.72
N LYS A 12 2.43 -3.54 11.37
CA LYS A 12 2.06 -2.12 11.49
C LYS A 12 3.09 -1.29 12.24
N ASP A 13 3.86 -1.92 13.12
CA ASP A 13 4.89 -1.29 13.95
C ASP A 13 6.30 -1.75 13.57
N ALA A 14 6.43 -2.54 12.50
CA ALA A 14 7.71 -3.00 12.01
C ALA A 14 8.50 -1.87 11.32
N ALA A 15 9.81 -1.98 11.37
CA ALA A 15 10.68 -1.24 10.46
C ALA A 15 10.54 -1.82 9.05
N TRP A 16 10.55 -0.97 8.04
CA TRP A 16 10.53 -1.30 6.63
C TRP A 16 11.69 -0.60 5.95
N ASP A 17 12.36 -1.29 5.03
CA ASP A 17 13.26 -0.64 4.09
C ASP A 17 12.40 0.11 3.08
N TYR A 18 12.73 1.36 2.79
CA TYR A 18 11.95 2.19 1.90
C TYR A 18 12.80 3.09 0.99
N PHE A 19 12.22 3.36 -0.18
CA PHE A 19 12.76 4.27 -1.17
C PHE A 19 11.62 5.09 -1.78
N GLY A 20 11.78 6.42 -1.71
CA GLY A 20 10.82 7.37 -2.26
C GLY A 20 11.39 8.06 -3.49
N PHE A 21 10.57 8.26 -4.52
CA PHE A 21 10.91 9.09 -5.67
C PHE A 21 9.67 9.80 -6.22
N ASN A 22 9.90 10.90 -6.93
CA ASN A 22 8.84 11.70 -7.53
C ASN A 22 8.62 11.29 -8.98
N LEU A 23 7.36 11.31 -9.41
CA LEU A 23 7.04 11.10 -10.81
C LEU A 23 7.27 12.41 -11.58
N PRO A 24 7.58 12.35 -12.89
CA PRO A 24 7.62 13.55 -13.70
C PRO A 24 6.29 14.28 -13.56
N ILE A 25 6.34 15.60 -13.33
CA ILE A 25 5.14 16.43 -13.31
C ILE A 25 4.47 16.27 -14.66
N ALA A 26 3.26 15.71 -14.69
CA ALA A 26 2.50 15.67 -15.92
C ALA A 26 2.23 17.12 -16.35
N GLN A 27 2.50 17.43 -17.61
CA GLN A 27 2.08 18.72 -18.17
C GLN A 27 0.56 18.84 -18.00
N PRO A 28 0.05 19.93 -17.43
CA PRO A 28 -1.39 20.08 -17.23
C PRO A 28 -2.06 20.18 -18.59
N ASP A 29 -2.89 19.20 -18.93
CA ASP A 29 -4.08 19.47 -19.72
C ASP A 29 -5.00 20.29 -18.81
N PRO A 30 -5.40 21.51 -19.18
CA PRO A 30 -6.27 22.35 -18.35
C PRO A 30 -7.70 21.79 -18.22
N ASP A 31 -8.15 20.91 -19.12
CA ASP A 31 -9.51 20.33 -19.10
C ASP A 31 -9.53 18.87 -19.65
N PRO A 32 -8.87 17.91 -18.99
CA PRO A 32 -8.82 16.55 -19.49
C PRO A 32 -10.18 15.88 -19.33
N LYS A 33 -10.83 15.58 -20.46
CA LYS A 33 -12.06 14.76 -20.52
C LYS A 33 -11.83 13.33 -19.99
N VAL A 34 -10.57 12.88 -19.96
CA VAL A 34 -10.12 11.59 -19.46
C VAL A 34 -8.93 11.82 -18.54
N ILE A 35 -9.03 11.38 -17.29
CA ILE A 35 -7.92 11.43 -16.34
C ILE A 35 -6.87 10.40 -16.79
N PRO A 36 -5.64 10.81 -17.20
CA PRO A 36 -4.62 9.87 -17.62
C PRO A 36 -4.17 9.01 -16.43
N ALA A 37 -4.07 7.69 -16.65
CA ALA A 37 -3.41 6.82 -15.69
C ALA A 37 -1.91 7.18 -15.65
N VAL A 38 -1.36 7.35 -14.45
CA VAL A 38 0.07 7.63 -14.31
C VAL A 38 0.85 6.33 -14.52
N SER A 39 1.75 6.33 -15.50
CA SER A 39 2.74 5.26 -15.63
C SER A 39 3.84 5.48 -14.61
N VAL A 40 4.04 4.52 -13.70
CA VAL A 40 5.12 4.55 -12.73
C VAL A 40 6.41 4.14 -13.44
N THR A 41 7.26 5.11 -13.74
CA THR A 41 8.61 4.87 -14.28
C THR A 41 9.59 4.78 -13.13
N TYR A 42 10.18 3.60 -12.93
CA TYR A 42 11.16 3.37 -11.88
C TYR A 42 12.52 3.99 -12.25
N PRO A 43 13.25 4.59 -11.29
CA PRO A 43 14.63 5.00 -11.49
C PRO A 43 15.53 3.81 -11.84
N ALA A 44 16.66 4.08 -12.49
CA ALA A 44 17.65 3.06 -12.82
C ALA A 44 18.08 2.27 -11.58
N GLY A 45 18.09 0.94 -11.69
CA GLY A 45 18.42 0.02 -10.59
C GLY A 45 17.23 -0.35 -9.70
N MET A 46 16.05 0.24 -9.94
CA MET A 46 14.81 -0.07 -9.24
C MET A 46 13.85 -0.91 -10.09
N GLU A 47 14.30 -1.59 -11.14
CA GLU A 47 13.43 -2.39 -12.01
C GLU A 47 13.05 -3.73 -11.36
N LYS A 48 13.92 -4.25 -10.49
CA LYS A 48 13.78 -5.54 -9.81
C LYS A 48 13.75 -5.40 -8.28
N TRP A 49 13.37 -4.23 -7.78
CA TRP A 49 13.33 -3.90 -6.35
C TRP A 49 12.48 -4.87 -5.50
N PHE A 50 11.46 -5.47 -6.12
CA PHE A 50 10.55 -6.43 -5.48
C PHE A 50 11.13 -7.85 -5.39
N ALA A 51 12.23 -8.14 -6.09
CA ALA A 51 12.83 -9.47 -6.14
C ALA A 51 13.32 -9.91 -4.75
N ARG A 52 13.23 -11.22 -4.47
CA ARG A 52 13.64 -11.79 -3.18
C ARG A 52 15.09 -11.45 -2.82
N ASN A 53 15.98 -11.48 -3.80
CA ASN A 53 17.42 -11.23 -3.63
C ASN A 53 17.83 -9.76 -3.78
N PHE A 54 16.89 -8.82 -3.89
CA PHE A 54 17.21 -7.40 -3.93
C PHE A 54 17.77 -6.94 -2.57
N ASP A 55 18.95 -6.32 -2.59
CA ASP A 55 19.58 -5.74 -1.40
C ASP A 55 19.26 -4.25 -1.30
N ALA A 56 18.24 -3.93 -0.50
CA ALA A 56 17.81 -2.55 -0.27
C ALA A 56 18.92 -1.69 0.39
N LYS A 57 19.75 -2.28 1.25
CA LYS A 57 20.82 -1.53 1.93
C LYS A 57 21.92 -1.17 0.95
N GLN A 58 22.34 -2.11 0.11
CA GLN A 58 23.32 -1.85 -0.94
C GLN A 58 22.79 -0.82 -1.96
N ALA A 59 21.47 -0.84 -2.21
CA ALA A 59 20.80 0.12 -3.08
C ALA A 59 20.56 1.51 -2.41
N GLY A 60 21.04 1.72 -1.17
CA GLY A 60 20.96 3.01 -0.47
C GLY A 60 19.58 3.35 0.08
N TRP A 61 18.71 2.35 0.30
CA TRP A 61 17.40 2.56 0.89
C TRP A 61 17.50 2.95 2.35
N LYS A 62 16.49 3.68 2.82
CA LYS A 62 16.36 4.09 4.22
C LYS A 62 15.55 3.04 4.98
N SER A 63 15.62 3.07 6.30
CA SER A 63 14.74 2.28 7.16
C SER A 63 13.80 3.18 7.95
N GLY A 64 12.54 2.81 8.09
CA GLY A 64 11.51 3.58 8.78
C GLY A 64 10.42 2.71 9.35
N VAL A 65 9.81 3.13 10.45
CA VAL A 65 8.73 2.37 11.11
C VAL A 65 7.40 2.67 10.41
N GLY A 66 6.59 1.65 10.13
CA GLY A 66 5.21 1.85 9.68
C GLY A 66 4.41 2.65 10.72
N SER A 67 3.59 3.63 10.38
CA SER A 67 3.02 4.10 9.10
C SER A 67 3.85 5.15 8.35
N PHE A 68 3.60 5.31 7.05
CA PHE A 68 4.30 6.26 6.16
C PHE A 68 3.37 7.33 5.59
N GLY A 69 3.81 8.59 5.56
CA GLY A 69 3.01 9.67 4.98
C GLY A 69 3.69 11.02 5.01
N VAL A 70 3.06 12.01 4.40
CA VAL A 70 3.51 13.40 4.47
C VAL A 70 3.41 13.95 5.88
N LYS A 71 4.27 14.91 6.21
CA LYS A 71 4.23 15.58 7.52
C LYS A 71 2.91 16.34 7.73
N GLN A 72 2.42 16.97 6.67
CA GLN A 72 1.18 17.73 6.67
C GLN A 72 0.50 17.65 5.31
N ASP A 73 -0.79 17.33 5.29
CA ASP A 73 -1.55 17.34 4.05
C ASP A 73 -1.82 18.78 3.58
N PRO A 74 -1.73 19.06 2.27
CA PRO A 74 -2.01 20.39 1.72
C PRO A 74 -3.52 20.70 1.66
N ILE A 75 -4.38 19.75 2.05
CA ILE A 75 -5.83 19.87 1.92
C ILE A 75 -6.40 20.71 3.07
N SER A 76 -7.10 21.78 2.70
CA SER A 76 -8.02 22.48 3.59
C SER A 76 -9.37 21.78 3.55
N TYR A 77 -9.77 21.16 4.66
CA TYR A 77 -11.05 20.47 4.75
C TYR A 77 -12.16 21.48 5.07
N PRO A 78 -13.31 21.44 4.36
CA PRO A 78 -14.42 22.33 4.66
C PRO A 78 -15.01 22.00 6.04
N GLU A 79 -15.55 23.01 6.71
CA GLU A 79 -16.04 22.91 8.10
C GLU A 79 -17.03 21.76 8.32
N TRP A 80 -17.94 21.53 7.37
CA TRP A 80 -18.92 20.44 7.42
C TRP A 80 -18.30 19.04 7.37
N PHE A 81 -17.08 18.90 6.84
CA PHE A 81 -16.34 17.64 6.83
C PHE A 81 -15.61 17.39 8.16
N GLY A 82 -15.43 18.45 8.95
CA GLY A 82 -14.65 18.45 10.18
C GLY A 82 -13.14 18.45 9.92
N PRO A 83 -12.32 18.53 10.98
CA PRO A 83 -10.87 18.47 10.86
C PRO A 83 -10.42 17.14 10.24
N SER A 84 -9.34 17.18 9.45
CA SER A 84 -8.66 15.96 8.98
C SER A 84 -8.39 15.05 10.19
N LYS A 85 -8.92 13.83 10.17
CA LYS A 85 -8.60 12.82 11.19
C LYS A 85 -7.38 11.98 10.82
N ARG A 86 -6.55 12.46 9.87
CA ARG A 86 -5.41 11.68 9.43
C ARG A 86 -4.42 11.48 10.56
N ILE A 87 -4.20 10.23 10.92
CA ILE A 87 -3.24 9.87 11.96
C ILE A 87 -1.85 10.25 11.46
N PRO A 88 -1.08 11.06 12.21
CA PRO A 88 0.28 11.42 11.82
C PRO A 88 1.12 10.18 11.53
N PRO A 89 1.89 10.16 10.43
CA PRO A 89 2.73 9.02 10.10
C PRO A 89 3.89 8.91 11.11
N LYS A 90 4.34 7.68 11.37
CA LYS A 90 5.56 7.47 12.17
C LYS A 90 6.83 7.76 11.36
N THR A 91 6.77 7.52 10.05
CA THR A 91 7.84 7.86 9.11
C THR A 91 7.34 8.86 8.08
N VAL A 92 7.98 10.03 8.05
CA VAL A 92 7.66 11.06 7.07
C VAL A 92 8.25 10.70 5.71
N CYS A 93 7.42 10.74 4.67
CA CYS A 93 7.80 10.60 3.27
C CYS A 93 7.01 11.58 2.43
N GLU A 94 7.71 12.43 1.68
CA GLU A 94 7.12 13.48 0.83
C GLU A 94 7.12 13.08 -0.66
N SER A 95 7.61 11.88 -0.98
CA SER A 95 7.74 11.42 -2.37
C SER A 95 6.42 10.94 -2.95
N ASP A 96 6.19 11.15 -4.25
CA ASP A 96 4.96 10.70 -4.92
C ASP A 96 4.79 9.18 -4.87
N VAL A 97 5.89 8.46 -5.12
CA VAL A 97 5.95 7.01 -5.09
C VAL A 97 6.80 6.58 -3.92
N LEU A 98 6.30 5.59 -3.19
CA LEU A 98 7.01 4.95 -2.10
C LEU A 98 7.08 3.45 -2.35
N LEU A 99 8.30 2.93 -2.34
CA LEU A 99 8.58 1.49 -2.35
C LEU A 99 8.93 1.07 -0.93
N LEU A 100 8.34 -0.03 -0.48
CA LEU A 100 8.50 -0.62 0.84
C LEU A 100 8.93 -2.07 0.68
N ARG A 101 9.85 -2.55 1.51
CA ARG A 101 10.25 -3.96 1.57
C ARG A 101 10.57 -4.38 2.99
N GLN A 102 10.13 -5.57 3.38
CA GLN A 102 10.56 -6.22 4.62
C GLN A 102 10.44 -7.74 4.47
N THR A 103 11.31 -8.47 5.16
CA THR A 103 11.27 -9.94 5.25
C THR A 103 10.84 -10.35 6.65
N PHE A 104 9.83 -11.22 6.72
CA PHE A 104 9.24 -11.67 7.97
C PHE A 104 9.38 -13.19 8.11
N ASN A 105 9.60 -13.63 9.35
CA ASN A 105 9.43 -15.03 9.73
C ASN A 105 7.99 -15.23 10.18
N LEU A 106 7.16 -15.73 9.26
CA LEU A 106 5.73 -15.93 9.51
C LEU A 106 5.45 -17.34 10.01
N PRO A 107 4.42 -17.53 10.84
CA PRO A 107 3.89 -18.86 11.09
C PRO A 107 3.42 -19.52 9.77
N PRO A 108 3.38 -20.86 9.69
CA PRO A 108 2.76 -21.55 8.56
C PRO A 108 1.29 -21.17 8.40
N LEU A 109 0.81 -21.10 7.16
CA LEU A 109 -0.60 -20.86 6.88
C LEU A 109 -1.44 -22.08 7.28
N LYS A 110 -2.55 -21.84 7.98
CA LYS A 110 -3.44 -22.91 8.48
C LYS A 110 -4.41 -23.36 7.39
N ALA A 111 -4.74 -24.66 7.42
CA ALA A 111 -5.86 -25.22 6.68
C ALA A 111 -7.18 -24.72 7.28
N GLY A 112 -8.20 -24.47 6.44
CA GLY A 112 -9.49 -23.92 6.90
C GLY A 112 -9.45 -22.43 7.27
N TYR A 113 -8.37 -21.71 6.94
CA TYR A 113 -8.24 -20.27 7.12
C TYR A 113 -8.05 -19.57 5.78
N ARG A 114 -8.51 -18.32 5.72
CA ARG A 114 -8.23 -17.37 4.63
C ARG A 114 -7.29 -16.28 5.11
N TYR A 115 -6.45 -15.81 4.21
CA TYR A 115 -5.43 -14.79 4.50
C TYR A 115 -5.52 -13.64 3.50
N ARG A 116 -5.15 -12.44 3.93
CA ARG A 116 -4.99 -11.28 3.05
C ARG A 116 -3.88 -10.37 3.52
N ILE A 117 -3.17 -9.77 2.56
CA ILE A 117 -2.33 -8.61 2.82
C ILE A 117 -3.22 -7.39 2.71
N ARG A 118 -3.21 -6.54 3.74
CA ARG A 118 -3.88 -5.26 3.78
C ARG A 118 -2.90 -4.15 3.47
N VAL A 119 -3.34 -3.25 2.60
CA VAL A 119 -2.76 -1.92 2.43
C VAL A 119 -3.81 -0.95 2.93
N ASN A 120 -3.42 -0.02 3.78
CA ASN A 120 -4.33 1.00 4.28
C ASN A 120 -3.72 2.37 4.08
N GLY A 121 -4.56 3.32 3.66
CA GLY A 121 -4.12 4.68 3.39
C GLY A 121 -3.15 4.78 2.22
N SER A 122 -2.52 5.94 2.15
CA SER A 122 -1.50 6.29 1.16
C SER A 122 -0.46 7.21 1.80
N VAL A 123 0.59 7.56 1.05
CA VAL A 123 1.59 8.53 1.53
C VAL A 123 1.04 9.96 1.53
N HIS A 124 0.40 10.35 0.44
CA HIS A 124 -0.27 11.65 0.28
C HIS A 124 -1.77 11.51 0.57
N ALA A 125 -2.48 12.59 0.88
CA ALA A 125 -3.93 12.59 0.80
C ALA A 125 -4.39 12.77 -0.65
N ASN A 126 -5.50 12.10 -1.00
CA ASN A 126 -6.08 12.11 -2.35
C ASN A 126 -5.23 11.59 -3.52
N PRO A 127 -4.22 10.72 -3.37
CA PRO A 127 -3.50 10.18 -4.51
C PRO A 127 -4.29 9.07 -5.21
N GLY A 128 -5.49 8.72 -4.74
CA GLY A 128 -6.24 7.57 -5.24
C GLY A 128 -5.70 6.23 -4.76
N GLU A 129 -4.72 6.15 -3.87
CA GLU A 129 -4.29 4.89 -3.22
C GLU A 129 -3.90 3.77 -4.20
N GLY A 130 -3.18 4.11 -5.28
CA GLY A 130 -2.60 3.11 -6.17
C GLY A 130 -1.59 2.23 -5.41
N TYR A 131 -1.59 0.92 -5.67
CA TYR A 131 -0.61 0.03 -5.07
C TYR A 131 -0.31 -1.20 -5.92
N SER A 132 0.86 -1.78 -5.69
CA SER A 132 1.22 -3.13 -6.14
C SER A 132 1.91 -3.87 -4.99
N ILE A 133 1.51 -5.12 -4.75
CA ILE A 133 2.02 -5.99 -3.68
C ILE A 133 2.72 -7.18 -4.32
N PHE A 134 3.95 -7.40 -3.91
CA PHE A 134 4.77 -8.54 -4.28
C PHE A 134 5.13 -9.34 -3.04
N VAL A 135 5.19 -10.65 -3.21
CA VAL A 135 5.63 -11.58 -2.17
C VAL A 135 6.68 -12.48 -2.79
N ASN A 136 7.87 -12.52 -2.18
CA ASN A 136 9.06 -13.21 -2.71
C ASN A 136 9.38 -12.88 -4.17
N GLY A 137 9.00 -11.69 -4.63
CA GLY A 137 9.19 -11.24 -6.01
C GLY A 137 8.07 -11.62 -6.99
N LYS A 138 7.05 -12.37 -6.57
CA LYS A 138 5.85 -12.66 -7.36
C LYS A 138 4.76 -11.63 -7.08
N LEU A 139 4.12 -11.11 -8.12
CA LEU A 139 3.01 -10.17 -7.97
C LEU A 139 1.79 -10.89 -7.37
N LEU A 140 1.32 -10.41 -6.22
CA LEU A 140 0.12 -10.91 -5.54
C LEU A 140 -1.13 -10.12 -5.98
N ALA A 141 -1.04 -8.79 -5.93
CA ALA A 141 -2.16 -7.91 -6.23
C ALA A 141 -1.68 -6.54 -6.69
N GLU A 142 -2.43 -5.93 -7.59
CA GLU A 142 -2.19 -4.58 -8.08
C GLU A 142 -3.50 -3.85 -8.31
N SER A 143 -3.51 -2.56 -7.96
CA SER A 143 -4.61 -1.66 -8.23
C SER A 143 -4.05 -0.33 -8.73
N LYS A 144 -4.14 -0.12 -10.06
CA LYS A 144 -3.83 1.17 -10.70
C LYS A 144 -5.02 2.13 -10.73
N ALA A 145 -6.23 1.61 -10.60
CA ALA A 145 -7.49 2.35 -10.78
C ALA A 145 -7.92 3.18 -9.56
N GLY A 146 -7.21 3.04 -8.44
CA GLY A 146 -7.38 3.79 -7.21
C GLY A 146 -8.79 3.88 -6.59
N VAL A 147 -8.93 4.63 -5.49
CA VAL A 147 -10.23 5.02 -4.92
C VAL A 147 -10.70 6.28 -5.66
N VAL A 148 -11.73 6.16 -6.49
CA VAL A 148 -12.43 7.32 -7.03
C VAL A 148 -13.60 7.69 -6.11
N ALA A 149 -13.57 8.92 -5.57
CA ALA A 149 -14.53 9.44 -4.59
C ALA A 149 -16.01 9.22 -4.95
N TRP A 150 -16.33 9.23 -6.24
CA TRP A 150 -17.70 9.12 -6.75
C TRP A 150 -18.21 7.69 -6.90
N ARG A 151 -17.37 6.66 -6.71
CA ARG A 151 -17.79 5.24 -6.84
C ARG A 151 -18.00 4.51 -5.50
N ARG A 152 -18.09 5.25 -4.39
CA ARG A 152 -18.37 4.71 -3.04
C ARG A 152 -17.39 3.59 -2.63
N GLU A 153 -16.12 3.69 -3.04
CA GLU A 153 -15.12 2.65 -2.78
C GLU A 153 -14.27 2.86 -1.53
N GLY A 154 -14.45 3.98 -0.82
CA GLY A 154 -13.63 4.32 0.37
C GLY A 154 -13.76 3.32 1.54
N GLY A 155 -14.81 2.49 1.57
CA GLY A 155 -14.98 1.44 2.56
C GLY A 155 -14.43 0.06 2.15
N LYS A 156 -13.92 -0.10 0.92
CA LYS A 156 -13.41 -1.39 0.45
C LYS A 156 -11.99 -1.62 1.01
N PRO A 157 -11.73 -2.75 1.70
CA PRO A 157 -10.38 -3.06 2.15
C PRO A 157 -9.44 -3.17 0.94
N ARG A 158 -8.32 -2.44 0.98
CA ARG A 158 -7.29 -2.50 -0.06
C ARG A 158 -6.25 -3.56 0.28
N GLY A 159 -5.65 -4.11 -0.77
CA GLY A 159 -4.65 -5.17 -0.71
C GLY A 159 -5.02 -6.41 -1.53
N GLY A 160 -4.53 -7.58 -1.13
CA GLY A 160 -4.70 -8.83 -1.89
C GLY A 160 -5.01 -10.01 -0.99
N HIS A 161 -5.93 -10.87 -1.43
CA HIS A 161 -6.15 -12.16 -0.78
C HIS A 161 -5.04 -13.14 -1.19
N ILE A 162 -4.64 -14.00 -0.26
CA ILE A 162 -3.70 -15.09 -0.53
C ILE A 162 -4.56 -16.32 -0.82
N TRP A 163 -4.75 -16.57 -2.11
CA TRP A 163 -5.46 -17.75 -2.61
C TRP A 163 -4.55 -18.98 -2.62
N ASP A 164 -5.13 -20.14 -2.85
CA ASP A 164 -4.43 -21.42 -2.73
C ASP A 164 -3.23 -21.54 -3.68
N ASP A 165 -3.32 -20.95 -4.87
CA ASP A 165 -2.24 -20.88 -5.88
C ASP A 165 -1.04 -19.99 -5.46
N PHE A 166 -1.19 -19.23 -4.39
CA PHE A 166 -0.18 -18.34 -3.86
C PHE A 166 0.37 -18.80 -2.50
N ARG A 167 -0.29 -19.74 -1.82
CA ARG A 167 0.12 -20.22 -0.49
C ARG A 167 1.55 -20.77 -0.46
N ASP A 168 2.02 -21.37 -1.54
CA ASP A 168 3.37 -21.93 -1.62
C ASP A 168 4.45 -20.89 -1.35
N GLU A 169 4.25 -19.62 -1.76
CA GLU A 169 5.20 -18.53 -1.48
C GLU A 169 5.39 -18.27 0.03
N PHE A 170 4.40 -18.64 0.86
CA PHE A 170 4.46 -18.50 2.30
C PHE A 170 5.09 -19.72 3.00
N ASN A 171 5.32 -20.81 2.27
CA ASN A 171 5.91 -22.05 2.80
C ASN A 171 7.43 -22.16 2.52
N LEU A 172 8.02 -21.22 1.77
CA LEU A 172 9.44 -21.23 1.35
C LEU A 172 10.42 -20.67 2.41
N GLY A 173 10.01 -20.63 3.68
CA GLY A 173 10.78 -20.03 4.78
C GLY A 173 10.49 -18.53 4.96
N PRO A 174 11.50 -17.67 5.21
CA PRO A 174 11.28 -16.24 5.39
C PRO A 174 10.60 -15.60 4.17
N VAL A 175 9.55 -14.83 4.43
CA VAL A 175 8.68 -14.25 3.41
C VAL A 175 9.03 -12.78 3.23
N THR A 176 9.47 -12.40 2.03
CA THR A 176 9.71 -11.00 1.67
C THR A 176 8.43 -10.40 1.11
N ILE A 177 7.94 -9.33 1.73
CA ILE A 177 6.81 -8.54 1.24
C ILE A 177 7.37 -7.22 0.70
N ALA A 178 6.98 -6.88 -0.52
CA ALA A 178 7.34 -5.65 -1.20
C ALA A 178 6.05 -4.93 -1.64
N VAL A 179 5.94 -3.64 -1.33
CA VAL A 179 4.75 -2.84 -1.63
C VAL A 179 5.17 -1.53 -2.30
N SER A 180 4.54 -1.20 -3.41
CA SER A 180 4.62 0.15 -3.97
C SER A 180 3.31 0.87 -3.71
N ASN A 181 3.39 2.14 -3.32
CA ASN A 181 2.26 3.06 -3.25
C ASN A 181 2.55 4.23 -4.18
N PHE A 182 1.57 4.60 -5.00
CA PHE A 182 1.73 5.61 -6.04
C PHE A 182 0.40 6.31 -6.35
N PRO A 183 0.43 7.52 -6.92
CA PRO A 183 -0.78 8.21 -7.33
C PRO A 183 -1.45 7.52 -8.52
N MET A 184 -2.78 7.43 -8.47
CA MET A 184 -3.65 6.93 -9.54
C MET A 184 -3.64 7.87 -10.76
N ASN A 185 -3.59 9.18 -10.49
CA ASN A 185 -3.63 10.20 -11.53
C ASN A 185 -2.66 11.35 -11.23
N ASN A 186 -2.48 12.19 -12.24
CA ASN A 186 -1.67 13.39 -12.20
C ASN A 186 -2.43 14.63 -11.68
N LYS A 187 -3.62 14.46 -11.09
CA LYS A 187 -4.37 15.59 -10.53
C LYS A 187 -3.63 16.09 -9.29
N LYS A 188 -3.55 17.41 -9.14
CA LYS A 188 -3.05 18.01 -7.91
C LYS A 188 -3.89 17.49 -6.72
N SER A 189 -3.21 17.18 -5.63
CA SER A 189 -3.79 16.68 -4.37
C SER A 189 -4.47 17.78 -3.54
N ASP A 190 -4.70 18.96 -4.12
CA ASP A 190 -5.27 20.14 -3.48
C ASP A 190 -6.81 20.13 -3.43
N GLY A 191 -7.46 19.33 -4.27
CA GLY A 191 -8.91 19.14 -4.26
C GLY A 191 -9.38 18.18 -3.17
N LEU A 192 -10.52 18.48 -2.53
CA LEU A 192 -11.18 17.57 -1.59
C LEU A 192 -11.77 16.35 -2.32
N LEU A 193 -11.03 15.24 -2.31
CA LEU A 193 -11.57 13.90 -2.40
C LEU A 193 -11.61 13.32 -0.97
N PRO A 194 -12.60 12.50 -0.59
CA PRO A 194 -12.55 11.81 0.70
C PRO A 194 -11.43 10.76 0.64
N ALA A 195 -10.23 11.12 1.12
CA ALA A 195 -9.12 10.18 1.29
C ALA A 195 -9.42 9.15 2.38
N SER A 196 -8.73 8.00 2.35
CA SER A 196 -8.50 7.25 3.58
C SER A 196 -7.91 8.19 4.64
N ARG A 197 -8.42 8.04 5.87
CA ARG A 197 -8.04 8.85 7.02
C ARG A 197 -6.78 8.33 7.70
N ASP A 198 -6.00 7.50 7.02
CA ASP A 198 -4.83 6.85 7.58
C ASP A 198 -3.57 7.08 6.73
N ALA A 199 -2.42 7.10 7.38
CA ALA A 199 -1.13 7.01 6.72
C ALA A 199 -0.89 5.57 6.19
N LEU A 200 -0.05 5.44 5.15
CA LEU A 200 0.24 4.16 4.51
C LEU A 200 0.73 3.13 5.54
N SER A 201 0.00 2.02 5.65
CA SER A 201 0.35 0.91 6.53
C SER A 201 0.07 -0.41 5.83
N VAL A 202 0.91 -1.43 6.10
CA VAL A 202 0.82 -2.76 5.49
C VAL A 202 0.87 -3.83 6.57
N TRP A 203 -0.03 -4.81 6.52
CA TRP A 203 -0.03 -5.96 7.43
C TRP A 203 -0.76 -7.17 6.82
N ILE A 204 -0.61 -8.34 7.43
CA ILE A 204 -1.38 -9.54 7.07
C ILE A 204 -2.51 -9.74 8.07
N GLU A 205 -3.65 -10.18 7.58
CA GLU A 205 -4.76 -10.65 8.39
C GLU A 205 -5.09 -12.09 8.04
N GLU A 206 -5.54 -12.84 9.04
CA GLU A 206 -6.13 -14.16 8.89
C GLU A 206 -7.57 -14.17 9.39
N MET A 207 -8.34 -15.12 8.88
CA MET A 207 -9.69 -15.39 9.35
C MET A 207 -10.00 -16.87 9.17
N GLN A 208 -10.66 -17.48 10.15
CA GLN A 208 -11.17 -18.84 10.02
C GLN A 208 -12.33 -18.86 9.01
N LEU A 209 -12.33 -19.85 8.11
CA LEU A 209 -13.43 -20.03 7.19
C LEU A 209 -14.68 -20.43 8.00
N PRO A 210 -15.82 -19.73 7.82
CA PRO A 210 -17.05 -20.17 8.44
C PRO A 210 -17.43 -21.54 7.87
N PRO A 211 -18.04 -22.42 8.67
CA PRO A 211 -18.60 -23.65 8.15
C PRO A 211 -19.59 -23.29 7.04
N LEU A 212 -19.42 -23.88 5.86
CA LEU A 212 -20.46 -23.85 4.85
C LEU A 212 -21.59 -24.69 5.42
N GLY A 213 -22.74 -24.06 5.69
CA GLY A 213 -23.93 -24.80 6.12
C GLY A 213 -24.28 -25.84 5.05
N GLU A 214 -24.63 -27.04 5.49
CA GLU A 214 -25.28 -28.05 4.63
C GLU A 214 -26.61 -27.52 4.05
#